data_AF-A0A7W1S8W6-F1
#
_entry.id   AF-A0A7W1S8W6-F1
#
_cell.length_a   1.000
_cell.length_b   1.000
_cell.length_c   1.000
_cell.angle_alpha   90.00
_cell.angle_beta   90.00
_cell.angle_gamma   90.00
#
_symmetry.space_group_name_H-M   'P 1'
#
loop_
_entity.id
_entity.type
_entity.pdbx_description
1 polymer ?
#
loop_
_entity_poly.entity_id
_entity_poly.type
_entity_poly.pdbx_seq_one_letter_code
_entity_poly.pdbx_strand_id
1 'polypeptide(L)'
;MDGGLVFLLVLSLGTIIFVIQRTEAKRRRIVLIVMFLVLLVLGWLINIREAWGEAVVGLLIALVLIGLFYLLIGKYNPVGSSDDIHVLGMDD
;
A
#
# COMPACT_ATOMS: atom_id res chain seq x y z
N MET A 1 23.39 -8.32 0.93
CA MET A 1 22.21 -7.48 1.11
C MET A 1 22.54 -6.06 0.70
N ASP A 2 21.97 -5.63 -0.42
CA ASP A 2 22.03 -4.22 -0.84
C ASP A 2 20.98 -3.42 -0.03
N GLY A 3 21.46 -2.59 0.89
CA GLY A 3 20.59 -1.77 1.74
C GLY A 3 19.72 -0.79 0.96
N GLY A 4 20.19 -0.30 -0.19
CA GLY A 4 19.43 0.61 -1.04
C GLY A 4 18.23 -0.10 -1.69
N LEU A 5 18.45 -1.32 -2.19
CA LEU A 5 17.39 -2.15 -2.76
C LEU A 5 16.36 -2.55 -1.69
N VAL A 6 16.81 -2.95 -0.51
CA VAL A 6 15.90 -3.27 0.63
C VAL A 6 15.06 -2.05 0.97
N PHE A 7 15.66 -0.86 1.09
CA PHE A 7 14.93 0.37 1.39
C PHE A 7 13.86 0.69 0.33
N LEU A 8 14.20 0.55 -0.96
CA LEU A 8 13.26 0.74 -2.06
C LEU A 8 12.09 -0.26 -1.98
N LEU A 9 12.37 -1.53 -1.68
CA LEU A 9 11.34 -2.57 -1.53
C LEU A 9 10.44 -2.31 -0.31
N VAL A 10 11.00 -1.90 0.82
CA VAL A 10 10.22 -1.48 2.00
C VAL A 10 9.28 -0.33 1.64
N LEU A 11 9.80 0.72 0.99
CA LEU A 11 9.03 1.91 0.67
C LEU A 11 7.93 1.62 -0.35
N SER A 12 8.24 0.86 -1.40
CA SER A 12 7.29 0.51 -2.46
C SER A 12 6.21 -0.45 -1.97
N LEU A 13 6.57 -1.58 -1.35
CA LEU A 13 5.61 -2.54 -0.79
C LEU A 13 4.79 -1.89 0.33
N GLY A 14 5.43 -1.07 1.15
CA GLY A 14 4.76 -0.31 2.21
C GLY A 14 3.70 0.64 1.62
N THR A 15 4.06 1.40 0.60
CA THR A 15 3.13 2.32 -0.08
C THR A 15 1.95 1.55 -0.68
N ILE A 16 2.19 0.41 -1.33
CA ILE A 16 1.14 -0.41 -1.93
C ILE A 16 0.13 -0.86 -0.87
N ILE A 17 0.62 -1.47 0.22
CA ILE A 17 -0.25 -1.98 1.28
C ILE A 17 -1.00 -0.83 1.96
N PHE A 18 -0.32 0.30 2.22
CA PHE A 18 -0.93 1.50 2.79
C PHE A 18 -2.07 2.03 1.91
N VAL A 19 -1.84 2.18 0.61
CA VAL A 19 -2.86 2.65 -0.34
C VAL A 19 -4.05 1.70 -0.38
N ILE A 20 -3.81 0.39 -0.41
CA ILE A 20 -4.90 -0.61 -0.39
C ILE A 20 -5.73 -0.50 0.89
N GLN A 21 -5.10 -0.33 2.06
CA GLN A 21 -5.80 -0.17 3.34
C GLN A 21 -6.61 1.12 3.42
N ARG A 22 -6.14 2.20 2.78
CA ARG A 22 -6.78 3.52 2.82
C ARG A 22 -7.75 3.77 1.66
N THR A 23 -7.96 2.78 0.80
CA THR A 23 -8.91 2.91 -0.32
C THR A 23 -10.30 2.45 0.09
N GLU A 24 -11.30 3.27 -0.25
CA GLU A 24 -12.72 2.95 -0.09
C GLU A 24 -13.11 1.64 -0.79
N ALA A 25 -14.03 0.87 -0.19
CA ALA A 25 -14.44 -0.44 -0.71
C ALA A 25 -14.91 -0.40 -2.18
N LYS A 26 -15.60 0.67 -2.61
CA LYS A 26 -16.07 0.85 -4.00
C LYS A 26 -14.91 0.96 -4.99
N ARG A 27 -13.86 1.69 -4.63
CA ARG A 27 -12.69 1.95 -5.49
C ARG A 27 -11.57 0.92 -5.31
N ARG A 28 -11.66 0.09 -4.26
CA ARG A 28 -10.62 -0.90 -3.90
C ARG A 28 -10.31 -1.87 -5.03
N ARG A 29 -11.30 -2.27 -5.84
CA ARG A 29 -11.04 -3.17 -6.99
C ARG A 29 -10.11 -2.54 -8.03
N ILE A 30 -10.34 -1.29 -8.39
CA ILE A 30 -9.50 -0.57 -9.35
C ILE A 30 -8.09 -0.37 -8.78
N VAL A 31 -8.00 0.05 -7.51
CA VAL A 31 -6.71 0.21 -6.83
C VAL A 31 -5.95 -1.12 -6.77
N LEU A 32 -6.61 -2.24 -6.46
CA LEU A 32 -5.96 -3.55 -6.47
C LEU A 32 -5.39 -3.90 -7.85
N ILE A 33 -6.11 -3.60 -8.94
CA ILE A 33 -5.61 -3.84 -10.30
C ILE A 33 -4.36 -3.00 -10.57
N VAL A 34 -4.39 -1.70 -10.25
CA VAL A 34 -3.23 -0.81 -10.46
C VAL A 34 -2.05 -1.24 -9.60
N MET A 35 -2.28 -1.55 -8.32
CA MET A 35 -1.23 -2.02 -7.41
C MET A 35 -0.67 -3.39 -7.83
N PHE A 36 -1.49 -4.26 -8.41
CA PHE A 36 -1.05 -5.54 -8.96
C PHE A 36 -0.05 -5.35 -10.11
N LEU A 37 -0.27 -4.37 -11.00
CA LEU A 37 0.70 -4.03 -12.04
C LEU A 37 2.04 -3.58 -11.45
N VAL A 38 2.02 -2.79 -10.37
CA VAL A 38 3.24 -2.37 -9.67
C VAL A 38 3.96 -3.59 -9.06
N LEU A 39 3.22 -4.53 -8.46
CA LEU A 39 3.78 -5.77 -7.92
C LEU A 39 4.43 -6.64 -9.02
N LEU A 40 3.87 -6.67 -10.23
CA LEU A 40 4.50 -7.38 -11.36
C LEU A 40 5.85 -6.76 -11.75
N VAL A 41 5.92 -5.41 -11.79
CA VAL A 41 7.18 -4.71 -12.08
C VAL A 41 8.22 -4.97 -10.99
N LEU A 42 7.82 -4.95 -9.72
CA LEU A 42 8.71 -5.29 -8.61
C LEU A 42 9.16 -6.75 -8.66
N GLY A 43 8.23 -7.68 -8.95
CA GLY A 43 8.55 -9.10 -9.11
C GLY A 43 9.55 -9.35 -10.24
N TRP A 44 9.39 -8.65 -11.36
CA TRP A 44 10.34 -8.70 -12.47
C TRP A 44 11.71 -8.14 -12.07
N LEU A 45 11.76 -7.01 -11.36
CA LEU A 45 13.00 -6.42 -10.85
C LEU A 45 13.73 -7.36 -9.88
N ILE A 46 13.00 -7.96 -8.94
CA ILE A 46 13.53 -8.92 -7.97
C ILE A 46 14.12 -10.14 -8.68
N ASN A 47 13.45 -10.63 -9.72
CA ASN A 47 13.91 -11.78 -10.48
C ASN A 47 15.22 -11.48 -11.24
N ILE A 48 15.31 -10.30 -11.89
CA ILE A 48 16.54 -9.89 -12.59
C ILE A 48 17.71 -9.66 -11.65
N ARG A 49 17.44 -9.15 -10.44
CA ARG A 49 18.46 -8.88 -9.43
C ARG A 49 18.75 -10.08 -8.54
N GLU A 50 18.06 -11.20 -8.74
CA GLU A 50 18.09 -12.39 -7.86
C GLU A 50 17.89 -12.06 -6.37
N ALA A 51 17.19 -10.97 -6.07
CA ALA A 51 17.15 -10.33 -4.74
C ALA A 51 15.98 -10.83 -3.88
N TRP A 52 15.68 -12.12 -3.93
CA TRP A 52 14.53 -12.71 -3.22
C TRP A 52 14.66 -12.58 -1.71
N GLY A 53 15.88 -12.68 -1.16
CA GLY A 53 16.13 -12.49 0.27
C GLY A 53 15.81 -11.06 0.72
N GLU A 54 16.30 -10.07 -0.01
CA GLU A 54 16.01 -8.65 0.22
C GLU A 54 14.52 -8.35 0.10
N ALA A 55 13.81 -8.99 -0.83
CA ALA A 55 12.38 -8.83 -0.99
C ALA A 55 11.58 -9.35 0.21
N VAL A 56 11.94 -10.53 0.74
CA VAL A 56 11.30 -11.07 1.95
C VAL A 56 11.57 -10.18 3.15
N VAL A 57 12.82 -9.73 3.35
CA VAL A 57 13.17 -8.82 4.44
C VAL A 57 12.42 -7.49 4.30
N GLY A 58 12.37 -6.92 3.10
CA GLY A 58 11.66 -5.68 2.83
C GLY A 58 10.16 -5.79 3.07
N LEU A 59 9.54 -6.92 2.67
CA LEU A 59 8.14 -7.20 2.92
C LEU A 59 7.85 -7.31 4.43
N LEU A 60 8.67 -8.03 5.19
CA LEU A 60 8.51 -8.17 6.63
C LEU A 60 8.59 -6.81 7.34
N ILE A 61 9.58 -5.99 6.99
CA ILE A 61 9.74 -4.64 7.55
C ILE A 61 8.52 -3.78 7.19
N ALA A 62 8.08 -3.79 5.92
CA ALA A 62 6.91 -3.03 5.48
C ALA A 62 5.64 -3.45 6.24
N LEU A 63 5.42 -4.74 6.45
CA LEU A 63 4.29 -5.26 7.22
C LEU A 63 4.34 -4.83 8.69
N VAL A 64 5.50 -4.85 9.32
CA VAL A 64 5.67 -4.37 10.69
C VAL A 64 5.37 -2.87 10.78
N LEU A 65 5.93 -2.06 9.89
CA LEU A 65 5.71 -0.61 9.88
C LEU A 65 4.23 -0.27 9.66
N ILE A 66 3.56 -0.98 8.77
CA ILE A 66 2.13 -0.77 8.52
C ILE A 66 1.27 -1.31 9.66
N GLY A 67 1.64 -2.43 10.26
CA GLY A 67 0.99 -2.95 11.45
C GLY A 67 1.06 -1.94 12.59
N LEU A 68 2.24 -1.36 12.82
CA LEU A 68 2.42 -0.28 13.80
C LEU A 68 1.61 0.95 13.44
N PHE A 69 1.64 1.40 12.17
CA PHE A 69 0.81 2.51 11.71
C PHE A 69 -0.69 2.25 11.97
N TYR A 70 -1.17 1.05 11.65
CA TYR A 70 -2.57 0.69 11.84
C TYR A 70 -2.96 0.68 13.33
N LEU A 71 -2.13 0.06 14.18
CA LEU A 71 -2.40 -0.02 15.62
C LEU A 71 -2.36 1.35 16.31
N LEU A 72 -1.43 2.22 15.90
CA LEU A 72 -1.22 3.52 16.54
C LEU A 72 -2.13 4.62 15.99
N ILE A 73 -2.39 4.63 14.67
CA ILE A 73 -3.06 5.74 13.98
C ILE A 73 -4.26 5.24 13.18
N GLY A 74 -4.08 4.21 12.35
CA GLY A 74 -5.08 3.77 11.38
C GLY A 74 -6.40 3.32 12.00
N LYS A 75 -6.37 2.72 13.20
CA LYS A 75 -7.56 2.30 13.95
C LYS A 75 -8.49 3.47 14.31
N TYR A 76 -7.94 4.65 14.57
CA TYR A 76 -8.70 5.82 15.01
C TYR A 76 -9.17 6.71 13.86
N ASN A 77 -8.70 6.46 12.63
CA ASN A 77 -9.01 7.26 11.47
C ASN A 77 -9.56 6.34 10.35
N PRO A 78 -10.82 5.87 10.41
CA PRO A 78 -11.39 5.04 9.36
C PRO A 78 -11.46 5.77 8.01
N VAL A 79 -11.54 5.02 6.90
CA VAL A 79 -11.73 5.61 5.57
C VAL A 79 -13.18 6.08 5.47
N GLY A 80 -13.38 7.38 5.20
CA GLY A 80 -14.71 7.95 5.02
C GLY A 80 -15.43 7.37 3.81
N SER A 81 -16.75 7.26 3.90
CA SER A 81 -17.60 6.92 2.76
C SER A 81 -17.77 8.15 1.87
N SER A 82 -17.75 7.96 0.54
CA SER A 82 -18.13 9.05 -0.37
C SER A 82 -19.61 9.42 -0.27
N ASP A 83 -20.43 8.55 0.31
CA ASP A 83 -21.89 8.69 0.37
C ASP A 83 -22.35 9.69 1.43
N ASP A 84 -21.52 9.97 2.44
CA ASP A 84 -21.80 10.95 3.50
C ASP A 84 -21.37 12.39 3.12
N ILE A 85 -20.90 12.60 1.89
CA ILE A 85 -20.49 13.92 1.40
C ILE A 85 -21.74 14.68 0.95
N HIS A 86 -22.29 15.49 1.85
CA HIS A 86 -23.35 16.44 1.50
C HIS A 86 -22.76 17.72 0.92
N VAL A 87 -23.12 18.02 -0.32
CA VAL A 87 -22.80 19.30 -0.97
C VAL A 87 -23.83 20.33 -0.53
N LEU A 88 -23.40 21.33 0.24
CA LEU A 88 -24.24 22.46 0.64
C LEU A 88 -24.58 23.28 -0.60
N GLY A 89 -25.87 23.44 -0.91
CA GLY A 89 -26.35 24.22 -2.06
C GLY A 89 -26.64 23.40 -3.33
N MET A 90 -26.81 22.08 -3.23
CA MET A 90 -27.35 21.23 -4.30
C MET A 90 -28.88 21.08 -4.19
N ASP A 91 -29.54 22.14 -3.70
CA ASP A 91 -30.99 22.34 -3.79
C ASP A 91 -31.27 22.98 -5.15
N ASP A 92 -31.68 22.18 -6.12
CA ASP A 92 -32.69 22.60 -7.09
C ASP A 92 -34.02 21.94 -6.70
#